data_AF-A0A195CI43-F1
#
_entry.id   AF-A0A195CI43-F1
#
_cell.length_a   1.000
_cell.length_b   1.000
_cell.length_c   1.000
_cell.angle_alpha   90.00
_cell.angle_beta   90.00
_cell.angle_gamma   90.00
#
_symmetry.space_group_name_H-M   'P 1'
#
loop_
_entity.id
_entity.type
_entity.pdbx_description
1 polymer ?
#
loop_
_entity_poly.entity_id
_entity_poly.type
_entity_poly.pdbx_seq_one_letter_code
_entity_poly.pdbx_strand_id
1 'polypeptide(L)'
;IFQIFQSVAIGNKGELLLHFTIVGIILLYMFLANYAGQEITDHNNHVFLTAYNIHWYIAPLSIQKLILFLLQRGSKTFSLNVAGLFPASLKCFASVKTILYVY
;
A
#
# COMPACT_ATOMS: atom_id res chain seq x y z
N ILE A 1 -15.30 15.43 -14.72
CA ILE A 1 -15.87 16.54 -13.90
C ILE A 1 -17.06 17.19 -14.61
N PHE A 2 -16.88 17.77 -15.80
CA PHE A 2 -18.00 18.40 -16.55
C PHE A 2 -19.17 17.43 -16.86
N GLN A 3 -18.87 16.20 -17.28
CA GLN A 3 -19.90 15.17 -17.54
C GLN A 3 -20.64 14.70 -16.27
N ILE A 4 -19.99 14.76 -15.10
CA ILE A 4 -20.58 14.38 -13.81
C ILE A 4 -21.59 15.45 -13.36
N PHE A 5 -21.27 16.73 -13.57
CA PHE A 5 -22.21 17.83 -13.30
C PHE A 5 -23.43 17.78 -14.23
N GLN A 6 -23.24 17.42 -15.49
CA GLN A 6 -24.32 17.30 -16.46
C GLN A 6 -25.29 16.15 -16.11
N SER A 7 -24.77 14.99 -15.71
CA SER A 7 -25.61 13.83 -15.36
C SER A 7 -26.38 14.03 -14.05
N VAL A 8 -25.81 14.74 -13.07
CA VAL A 8 -26.51 15.18 -11.85
C VAL A 8 -27.63 16.18 -12.17
N ALA A 9 -27.38 17.16 -13.04
CA ALA A 9 -28.37 18.17 -13.43
C ALA A 9 -29.54 17.59 -14.25
N ILE A 10 -29.29 16.56 -15.05
CA ILE A 10 -30.31 15.91 -15.92
C ILE A 10 -31.12 14.86 -15.14
N GLY A 11 -30.70 14.48 -13.92
CA GLY A 11 -31.42 13.48 -13.11
C GLY A 11 -31.39 12.08 -13.71
N ASN A 12 -30.34 11.75 -14.47
CA ASN A 12 -30.21 10.45 -15.12
C ASN A 12 -29.67 9.41 -14.13
N LYS A 13 -30.58 8.80 -13.35
CA LYS A 13 -30.27 7.82 -12.30
C LYS A 13 -29.35 6.67 -12.76
N GLY A 14 -29.47 6.26 -14.04
CA GLY A 14 -28.65 5.19 -14.61
C GLY A 14 -27.18 5.56 -14.78
N GLU A 15 -26.89 6.77 -15.28
CA GLU A 15 -25.51 7.25 -15.43
C GLU A 15 -24.84 7.53 -14.09
N LEU A 16 -25.60 8.01 -13.10
CA LEU A 16 -25.13 8.19 -11.74
C LEU A 16 -24.75 6.84 -11.11
N LEU A 17 -25.63 5.83 -11.25
CA LEU A 17 -25.34 4.46 -10.79
C LEU A 17 -24.04 3.94 -11.40
N LEU A 18 -23.86 4.05 -12.73
CA LEU A 18 -22.63 3.61 -13.39
C LEU A 18 -21.38 4.32 -12.86
N HIS A 19 -21.44 5.64 -12.65
CA HIS A 19 -20.33 6.39 -12.07
C HIS A 19 -19.99 5.92 -10.67
N PHE A 20 -20.99 5.74 -9.80
CA PHE A 20 -20.77 5.21 -8.45
C PHE A 20 -20.14 3.81 -8.48
N THR A 21 -20.60 2.93 -9.37
CA THR A 21 -20.03 1.58 -9.51
C THR A 21 -18.58 1.62 -9.95
N ILE A 22 -18.24 2.46 -10.94
CA ILE A 22 -16.86 2.62 -11.42
C ILE A 22 -15.95 3.16 -10.32
N VAL A 23 -16.38 4.20 -9.59
CA VAL A 23 -15.63 4.75 -8.45
C VAL A 23 -15.43 3.69 -7.37
N GLY A 24 -16.47 2.90 -7.07
CA GLY A 24 -16.38 1.80 -6.11
C GLY A 24 -15.34 0.74 -6.49
N ILE A 25 -15.30 0.34 -7.77
CA ILE A 25 -14.31 -0.63 -8.28
C ILE A 25 -12.88 -0.08 -8.15
N ILE A 26 -12.66 1.18 -8.50
CA ILE A 26 -11.34 1.83 -8.40
C ILE A 26 -10.88 1.89 -6.94
N LEU A 27 -11.77 2.28 -6.02
CA LEU A 27 -11.46 2.34 -4.59
C LEU A 27 -11.14 0.94 -4.03
N LEU A 28 -11.89 -0.09 -4.42
CA LEU A 28 -11.64 -1.46 -3.99
C LEU A 28 -10.28 -1.96 -4.48
N TYR A 29 -9.97 -1.73 -5.76
CA TYR A 29 -8.67 -2.10 -6.34
C TYR A 29 -7.51 -1.40 -5.61
N MET A 30 -7.64 -0.08 -5.37
CA MET A 30 -6.64 0.70 -4.67
C MET A 30 -6.47 0.23 -3.21
N PHE A 31 -7.56 -0.11 -2.54
CA PHE A 31 -7.53 -0.67 -1.18
C PHE A 31 -6.80 -2.00 -1.13
N LEU A 32 -7.13 -2.94 -2.02
CA LEU A 32 -6.48 -4.26 -2.08
C LEU A 32 -4.98 -4.13 -2.36
N ALA A 33 -4.58 -3.26 -3.28
CA ALA A 33 -3.18 -3.01 -3.60
C ALA A 33 -2.40 -2.44 -2.39
N ASN A 34 -2.97 -1.46 -1.69
CA ASN A 34 -2.35 -0.88 -0.49
C ASN A 34 -2.31 -1.87 0.68
N TYR A 35 -3.35 -2.70 0.83
CA TYR A 35 -3.40 -3.74 1.85
C TYR A 35 -2.31 -4.80 1.61
N ALA A 36 -2.19 -5.30 0.38
CA ALA A 36 -1.14 -6.26 0.03
C ALA A 36 0.27 -5.67 0.23
N GLY A 37 0.49 -4.40 -0.14
CA GLY A 37 1.76 -3.72 0.12
C GLY A 37 2.09 -3.59 1.60
N GLN A 38 1.07 -3.32 2.43
CA GLN A 38 1.19 -3.24 3.88
C GLN A 38 1.58 -4.60 4.50
N GLU A 39 0.87 -5.67 4.15
CA GLU A 39 1.15 -7.03 4.66
C GLU A 39 2.57 -7.50 4.32
N ILE A 40 3.03 -7.25 3.08
CA ILE A 40 4.40 -7.58 2.68
C ILE A 40 5.43 -6.81 3.51
N THR A 41 5.17 -5.51 3.75
CA THR A 41 6.06 -4.65 4.52
C THR A 41 6.11 -5.09 5.98
N ASP A 42 4.97 -5.40 6.58
CA ASP A 42 4.87 -5.84 7.97
C ASP A 42 5.52 -7.21 8.19
N HIS A 43 5.34 -8.14 7.24
CA HIS A 43 6.02 -9.43 7.28
C HIS A 43 7.55 -9.27 7.16
N ASN A 44 8.02 -8.43 6.24
CA ASN A 44 9.44 -8.15 6.08
C ASN A 44 10.04 -7.52 7.36
N ASN A 45 9.31 -6.60 8.00
CA ASN A 45 9.71 -6.02 9.29
C ASN A 45 9.78 -7.07 10.40
N HIS A 46 8.83 -7.99 10.47
CA HIS A 46 8.83 -9.09 11.44
C HIS A 46 10.05 -10.01 11.26
N VAL A 47 10.35 -10.40 10.02
CA VAL A 47 11.54 -11.21 9.69
C VAL A 47 12.82 -10.46 10.06
N PHE A 48 12.89 -9.17 9.75
CA PHE A 48 14.03 -8.32 10.11
C PHE A 48 14.25 -8.26 11.62
N LEU A 49 13.20 -8.00 12.40
CA LEU A 49 13.26 -7.95 13.87
C LEU A 49 13.66 -9.30 14.47
N THR A 50 13.13 -10.40 13.93
CA THR A 50 13.46 -11.75 14.38
C THR A 50 14.94 -12.08 14.10
N ALA A 51 15.42 -11.76 12.89
CA ALA A 51 16.81 -11.96 12.52
C ALA A 51 17.78 -11.08 13.33
N TYR A 52 17.35 -9.86 13.69
CA TYR A 52 18.13 -8.95 14.53
C TYR A 52 18.24 -9.44 15.99
N ASN A 53 17.16 -9.97 16.56
CA ASN A 53 17.10 -10.38 17.97
C ASN A 53 17.76 -11.73 18.27
N ILE A 54 18.03 -12.56 17.26
CA ILE A 54 18.75 -13.83 17.43
C ILE A 54 20.24 -13.55 17.61
N HIS A 55 20.95 -14.43 18.35
CA HIS A 55 22.41 -14.42 18.45
C HIS A 55 23.09 -14.85 17.13
N TRP A 56 22.89 -14.08 16.07
CA TRP A 56 23.33 -14.34 14.70
C TRP A 56 24.86 -14.46 14.57
N TYR A 57 25.62 -13.91 15.53
CA TYR A 57 27.07 -14.00 15.60
C TYR A 57 27.58 -15.40 16.02
N ILE A 58 26.70 -16.27 16.52
CA ILE A 58 27.03 -17.66 16.90
C ILE A 58 26.68 -18.64 15.75
N ALA A 59 25.90 -18.19 14.76
CA ALA A 59 25.51 -19.02 13.62
C ALA A 59 26.70 -19.29 12.68
N PRO A 60 26.68 -20.39 11.90
CA PRO A 60 27.67 -20.66 10.87
C PRO A 60 27.87 -19.48 9.90
N LEU A 61 29.10 -19.30 9.39
CA LEU A 61 29.51 -18.17 8.56
C LEU A 61 28.59 -17.90 7.34
N SER A 62 28.02 -18.95 6.75
CA SER A 62 27.06 -18.85 5.64
C SER A 62 25.76 -18.17 6.06
N ILE A 63 25.22 -18.54 7.22
CA ILE A 63 23.98 -17.97 7.79
C ILE A 63 24.24 -16.54 8.29
N GLN A 64 25.39 -16.30 8.92
CA GLN A 64 25.80 -14.98 9.38
C GLN A 64 25.86 -13.95 8.24
N LYS A 65 26.45 -14.32 7.09
CA LYS A 65 26.48 -13.46 5.89
C LYS A 65 25.07 -13.18 5.34
N LEU A 66 24.19 -14.18 5.35
CA LEU A 66 22.80 -14.01 4.91
C LEU A 66 22.04 -13.03 5.82
N ILE A 67 22.19 -13.16 7.14
CA ILE A 67 21.56 -12.27 8.12
C ILE A 67 22.10 -10.84 7.98
N LEU A 68 23.41 -10.66 7.82
CA LEU A 68 24.00 -9.34 7.57
C LEU A 68 23.46 -8.70 6.28
N PHE A 69 23.29 -9.48 5.21
CA PHE A 69 22.68 -9.00 3.97
C PHE A 69 21.21 -8.60 4.19
N LEU A 70 20.44 -9.39 4.93
CA LEU A 70 19.05 -9.05 5.29
C LEU A 70 18.97 -7.78 6.14
N LEU A 71 19.87 -7.61 7.11
CA LEU A 71 19.95 -6.42 7.95
C LEU A 71 20.34 -5.16 7.15
N GLN A 72 21.32 -5.29 6.26
CA GLN A 72 21.75 -4.19 5.39
C GLN A 72 20.67 -3.81 4.36
N ARG A 73 19.89 -4.79 3.88
CA ARG A 73 18.78 -4.55 2.96
C ARG A 73 17.55 -3.99 3.67
N GLY A 74 17.23 -4.48 4.86
CA GLY A 74 16.06 -4.05 5.65
C GLY A 74 16.24 -2.72 6.37
N SER A 75 17.48 -2.25 6.58
CA SER A 75 17.74 -0.89 7.07
C SER A 75 17.37 0.20 6.05
N LYS A 76 17.27 -0.16 4.76
CA LYS A 76 16.60 0.67 3.77
C LYS A 76 15.11 0.42 3.90
N THR A 77 14.33 1.48 4.14
CA THR A 77 12.87 1.44 4.19
C THR A 77 12.34 0.71 2.95
N PHE A 78 11.94 -0.55 3.12
CA PHE A 78 11.30 -1.32 2.07
C PHE A 78 9.90 -0.75 1.90
N SER A 79 9.77 0.17 0.96
CA SER A 79 8.52 0.76 0.56
C SER A 79 8.20 0.20 -0.82
N LEU A 80 7.13 -0.60 -0.92
CA LEU A 80 6.56 -0.95 -2.21
C LEU A 80 5.94 0.31 -2.80
N ASN A 81 6.70 1.06 -3.59
CA ASN A 81 6.20 2.27 -4.22
C ASN A 81 5.24 1.91 -5.36
N VAL A 82 3.98 2.31 -5.27
CA VAL A 82 3.03 2.23 -6.39
C VAL A 82 3.52 3.21 -7.47
N ALA A 83 3.93 2.67 -8.61
CA ALA A 83 4.46 3.42 -9.76
C ALA A 83 5.61 4.40 -9.42
N GLY A 84 6.37 4.15 -8.33
CA GLY A 84 7.45 5.04 -7.89
C GLY A 84 7.00 6.33 -7.20
N LEU A 85 5.69 6.56 -7.03
CA LEU A 85 5.13 7.82 -6.54
C LEU A 85 4.87 7.81 -5.03
N PHE A 86 4.29 6.73 -4.50
CA PHE A 86 3.90 6.66 -3.09
C PHE A 86 4.07 5.25 -2.50
N PRO A 87 4.42 5.13 -1.20
CA PRO A 87 4.39 3.86 -0.48
C PRO A 87 3.00 3.23 -0.51
N ALA A 88 2.88 2.02 -1.03
CA ALA A 88 1.70 1.17 -0.91
C ALA A 88 1.47 0.86 0.58
N SER A 89 0.61 1.67 1.21
CA SER A 89 0.33 1.60 2.63
C SER A 89 -1.09 2.05 2.91
N LEU A 90 -1.73 1.44 3.91
CA LEU A 90 -3.07 1.83 4.34
C LEU A 90 -3.12 3.30 4.79
N LYS A 91 -2.02 3.84 5.32
CA LYS A 91 -1.89 5.26 5.67
C LYS A 91 -2.01 6.17 4.44
N CYS A 92 -1.36 5.79 3.33
CA CYS A 92 -1.48 6.53 2.07
C CYS A 92 -2.92 6.51 1.55
N PHE A 93 -3.58 5.35 1.59
CA PHE A 93 -5.00 5.24 1.22
C PHE A 93 -5.91 6.11 2.09
N ALA A 94 -5.71 6.13 3.41
CA ALA A 94 -6.48 6.95 4.32
C ALA A 94 -6.35 8.45 4.00
N SER A 95 -5.15 8.94 3.68
CA SER A 95 -4.94 10.33 3.25
C SER A 95 -5.68 10.67 1.97
N VAL A 96 -5.69 9.78 0.96
CA VAL A 96 -6.44 9.98 -0.29
C VAL A 96 -7.94 10.03 -0.02
N LYS A 97 -8.46 9.14 0.84
CA LYS A 97 -9.87 9.17 1.26
C LYS A 97 -10.22 10.50 1.93
N THR A 98 -9.39 10.99 2.84
CA THR A 98 -9.63 12.27 3.52
C THR A 98 -9.69 13.43 2.54
N ILE A 99 -8.78 13.49 1.56
CA ILE A 99 -8.82 14.51 0.50
C ILE A 99 -10.12 14.40 -0.30
N LEU A 100 -10.52 13.20 -0.71
CA LEU A 100 -11.76 12.99 -1.46
C LEU A 100 -13.03 13.40 -0.68
N TYR A 101 -13.03 13.29 0.64
CA TYR A 101 -14.17 13.71 1.48
C TYR A 101 -14.21 15.21 1.75
N VAL A 102 -13.09 15.93 1.59
CA VAL A 102 -12.97 17.37 1.86
C VAL A 102 -13.30 18.21 0.61
N TYR A 103 -13.29 17.61 -0.58
CA TYR A 103 -13.70 18.22 -1.84
C TYR A 103 -15.09 17.74 -2.27
#